data_AF-A0A1J4TAC5-F1
#
_entry.id   AF-A0A1J4TAC5-F1
#
_cell.length_a   1.000
_cell.length_b   1.000
_cell.length_c   1.000
_cell.angle_alpha   90.00
_cell.angle_beta   90.00
_cell.angle_gamma   90.00
#
_symmetry.space_group_name_H-M   'P 1'
#
loop_
_entity.id
_entity.type
_entity.pdbx_description
1 polymer ?
#
loop_
_entity_poly.entity_id
_entity_poly.type
_entity_poly.pdbx_seq_one_letter_code
_entity_poly.pdbx_strand_id
1 'polypeptide(L)' 'MTKKQKNKIVKYWGIIAIIDGQKIKVIIRKIGDNGFLHFWSIIPAWTTNKYRDTKFFTTMKGRPEED' A
#
# COMPACT_ATOMS: atom_id res chain seq x y z
N MET A 1 -25.95 -26.94 -14.27
CA MET A 1 -24.99 -26.89 -13.14
C MET A 1 -24.86 -25.45 -12.66
N THR A 2 -25.41 -25.12 -11.49
CA THR A 2 -25.40 -23.75 -10.95
C THR A 2 -24.06 -23.49 -10.27
N LYS A 3 -23.26 -22.56 -10.81
CA LYS A 3 -21.93 -22.22 -10.29
C LYS A 3 -22.09 -21.44 -8.97
N LYS A 4 -22.08 -22.11 -7.82
CA LYS A 4 -22.06 -21.44 -6.50
C LYS A 4 -20.76 -20.64 -6.39
N GLN A 5 -20.83 -19.31 -6.44
CA GLN A 5 -19.71 -18.46 -6.07
C GLN A 5 -19.46 -18.63 -4.57
N LYS A 6 -18.37 -19.30 -4.20
CA LYS A 6 -17.90 -19.31 -2.82
C LYS A 6 -17.26 -17.96 -2.55
N ASN A 7 -17.82 -17.18 -1.62
CA ASN A 7 -17.17 -15.97 -1.13
C ASN A 7 -15.81 -16.35 -0.53
N LYS A 8 -14.76 -15.67 -0.95
CA LYS A 8 -13.42 -15.80 -0.38
C LYS A 8 -13.09 -14.52 0.36
N ILE A 9 -12.57 -14.65 1.58
CA ILE A 9 -12.06 -13.50 2.33
C ILE A 9 -10.83 -12.96 1.58
N VAL A 10 -10.74 -11.64 1.43
CA VAL A 10 -9.58 -10.99 0.83
C VAL A 10 -8.98 -10.03 1.86
N LYS A 11 -7.69 -10.21 2.15
CA LYS A 11 -6.92 -9.32 3.03
C LYS A 11 -6.01 -8.45 2.19
N TYR A 12 -5.86 -7.18 2.60
CA TYR A 12 -5.05 -6.19 1.90
C TYR A 12 -4.02 -5.58 2.84
N TRP A 13 -2.83 -5.31 2.32
CA TRP A 13 -1.78 -4.55 2.97
C TRP A 13 -1.39 -3.38 2.07
N GLY A 14 -1.15 -2.23 2.68
CA GLY A 14 -0.58 -1.06 2.01
C GLY A 14 0.83 -0.83 2.52
N ILE A 15 1.80 -0.92 1.62
CA ILE A 15 3.20 -0.57 1.88
C ILE A 15 3.43 0.82 1.29
N ILE A 16 4.06 1.72 2.04
CA ILE A 16 4.37 3.06 1.57
C ILE A 16 5.88 3.19 1.56
N ALA A 17 6.45 3.43 0.38
CA ALA A 17 7.83 3.88 0.25
C ALA A 17 7.83 5.40 0.00
N ILE A 18 8.85 6.10 0.51
CA ILE A 18 9.09 7.49 0.19
C ILE A 18 10.46 7.54 -0.46
N ILE A 19 10.50 7.89 -1.74
CA ILE A 19 11.72 7.92 -2.56
C ILE A 19 11.78 9.32 -3.18
N ASP A 20 12.89 10.02 -3.01
CA ASP A 20 13.08 11.39 -3.51
C ASP A 20 11.92 12.34 -3.17
N GLY A 21 11.38 12.23 -1.94
CA GLY A 21 10.23 13.01 -1.48
C GLY A 21 8.87 12.59 -2.07
N GLN A 22 8.84 11.60 -2.96
CA GLN A 22 7.61 11.07 -3.55
C GLN A 22 7.13 9.83 -2.79
N LYS A 23 5.86 9.85 -2.37
CA LYS A 23 5.20 8.70 -1.74
C LYS A 23 4.70 7.73 -2.81
N ILE A 24 5.10 6.47 -2.69
CA ILE A 24 4.64 5.37 -3.53
C ILE A 24 3.90 4.38 -2.64
N LYS A 25 2.61 4.13 -2.91
CA LYS A 25 1.82 3.14 -2.18
C LYS A 25 1.69 1.87 -3.01
N VAL A 26 2.17 0.76 -2.48
CA VAL A 26 2.02 -0.58 -3.06
C VAL A 26 0.96 -1.35 -2.28
N ILE A 27 0.01 -1.94 -3.00
CA ILE A 27 -1.04 -2.77 -2.43
C ILE A 27 -0.71 -4.24 -2.70
N ILE A 28 -0.69 -5.01 -1.63
CA ILE A 28 -0.58 -6.47 -1.67
C ILE A 28 -1.91 -7.05 -1.22
N ARG A 29 -2.34 -8.13 -1.87
CA ARG A 29 -3.56 -8.85 -1.48
C ARG A 29 -3.29 -10.33 -1.24
N LYS A 30 -4.09 -10.94 -0.36
CA LYS A 30 -4.15 -12.39 -0.15
C LYS A 30 -5.61 -12.84 -0.25
N ILE A 31 -5.86 -13.82 -1.11
CA ILE A 31 -7.22 -14.35 -1.35
C ILE A 31 -7.37 -15.70 -0.65
N GLY A 32 -8.28 -15.78 0.31
CA GLY A 32 -8.50 -16.96 1.15
C GLY A 32 -7.39 -17.16 2.19
N ASP A 33 -7.67 -18.00 3.18
CA ASP A 33 -6.75 -18.19 4.31
C ASP A 33 -5.44 -18.90 3.91
N ASN A 34 -5.50 -19.76 2.89
CA ASN A 34 -4.34 -20.49 2.34
C ASN A 34 -3.78 -19.86 1.04
N GLY A 35 -4.23 -18.65 0.67
CA GLY A 35 -3.70 -17.96 -0.51
C GLY A 35 -2.29 -17.39 -0.30
N PHE A 36 -1.58 -17.17 -1.40
CA PHE A 36 -0.31 -16.43 -1.39
C PHE A 36 -0.55 -14.92 -1.40
N LEU A 37 0.46 -14.17 -0.98
CA LEU A 37 0.51 -12.71 -1.13
C LEU A 37 0.82 -12.38 -2.58
N HIS A 38 -0.05 -11.61 -3.22
CA HIS A 38 0.11 -11.19 -4.61
C HIS A 38 0.23 -9.67 -4.66
N PHE A 39 1.13 -9.18 -5.50
CA PHE A 39 1.06 -7.79 -5.95
C PHE A 39 -0.32 -7.54 -6.55
N TRP A 40 -0.97 -6.46 -6.11
CA TRP A 40 -2.29 -6.09 -6.59
C TRP A 40 -2.26 -4.82 -7.43
N SER A 41 -1.74 -3.74 -6.87
CA SER A 41 -1.68 -2.46 -7.55
C SER A 41 -0.62 -1.55 -6.93
N ILE A 42 -0.25 -0.51 -7.68
CA ILE A 42 0.63 0.57 -7.26
C ILE A 42 -0.07 1.91 -7.48
N ILE A 43 0.09 2.83 -6.54
CA ILE A 43 -0.36 4.21 -6.64
C ILE A 43 0.90 5.07 -6.56
N PRO A 44 1.45 5.49 -7.71
CA PRO A 44 2.58 6.40 -7.75
C PRO A 44 2.13 7.80 -7.33
N ALA A 45 3.06 8.58 -6.75
CA ALA A 45 2.82 9.96 -6.32
C ALA A 45 1.53 10.12 -5.50
N TRP A 46 1.32 9.24 -4.51
CA TRP A 46 0.13 9.30 -3.66
C TRP A 46 0.13 10.61 -2.87
N THR A 47 -0.62 11.59 -3.38
CA THR A 47 -0.78 12.89 -2.75
C THR A 47 -1.68 12.73 -1.54
N THR A 48 -1.13 12.98 -0.35
CA THR A 48 -1.95 13.30 0.81
C THR A 48 -2.23 14.80 0.76
N ASN A 49 -3.46 15.20 1.09
CA ASN A 49 -3.95 16.57 0.94
C ASN A 49 -2.92 17.64 1.37
N LYS A 50 -2.64 18.63 0.49
CA LYS A 50 -1.70 19.74 0.73
C LYS A 50 -1.88 20.40 2.12
N TYR A 51 -3.10 20.55 2.63
CA TYR A 51 -3.35 21.14 3.95
C TYR A 51 -2.82 20.30 5.13
N ARG A 52 -2.65 18.98 4.95
CA ARG A 52 -2.07 18.07 5.94
C ARG A 52 -0.53 18.01 5.85
N ASP A 53 0.01 18.24 4.65
CA ASP A 53 1.43 18.07 4.32
C ASP A 53 2.22 19.40 4.20
N THR A 54 1.59 20.58 4.26
CA THR A 54 2.30 21.89 4.33
C THR A 54 3.28 21.95 5.50
N LYS A 55 3.02 21.20 6.56
CA LYS A 55 4.05 20.85 7.53
C LYS A 55 4.74 19.61 6.99
N PHE A 56 5.99 19.75 6.56
CA PHE A 56 6.91 18.63 6.35
C PHE A 56 7.09 17.90 7.68
N PHE A 57 6.07 17.14 8.10
CA PHE A 57 6.18 16.19 9.17
C PHE A 57 6.87 14.98 8.56
N THR A 58 8.17 14.89 8.81
CA THR A 58 8.90 13.64 8.64
C THR A 58 8.29 12.64 9.62
N THR A 59 7.30 11.85 9.17
CA THR A 59 6.80 10.69 9.94
C THR A 59 7.77 9.52 9.87
N MET A 60 8.81 9.64 9.05
CA MET A 60 9.92 8.70 8.99
C MET A 60 10.75 8.86 10.26
N LYS A 61 10.96 7.76 10.99
CA LYS A 61 11.89 7.73 12.14
C LYS A 61 13.33 7.39 11.72
N GLY A 62 13.54 6.93 10.48
CA GLY A 62 14.85 6.63 9.89
C GLY A 62 15.37 7.79 9.04
N ARG A 63 16.65 7.70 8.63
CA ARG A 63 17.32 8.62 7.70
C ARG A 63 17.36 7.97 6.31
N PRO A 64 16.45 8.30 5.39
CA PRO A 64 16.37 7.64 4.08
C PRO A 64 17.63 7.83 3.22
N GLU A 65 18.40 8.89 3.47
CA GLU A 65 19.68 9.19 2.83
C GLU A 65 20.84 8.28 3.27
N GLU A 66 20.69 7.53 4.36
CA GLU A 66 21.74 6.67 4.93
C GLU A 66 21.46 5.16 4.78
N ASP A 67 20.26 4.77 4.31
CA ASP A 67 19.80 3.37 4.13
C ASP A 67 19.72 2.98 2.64
#